data_AF-A0A967U459-F1
#
_entry.id   AF-A0A967U459-F1
#
_cell.length_a   1.000
_cell.length_b   1.000
_cell.length_c   1.000
_cell.angle_alpha   90.00
_cell.angle_beta   90.00
_cell.angle_gamma   90.00
#
_symmetry.space_group_name_H-M   'P 1'
#
loop_
_entity.id
_entity.type
_entity.pdbx_description
1 polymer ?
#
loop_
_entity_poly.entity_id
_entity_poly.type
_entity_poly.pdbx_seq_one_letter_code
_entity_poly.pdbx_strand_id
1 'polypeptide(L)'
;LKGKLHAVAMRVPTPDVSVVDFVAELKTKTTVDDINDKFKKASRGKLRGYIRYSDEPLVSSDLIGDTHSATFDSALTSMVGTNLVKVIAWYDNEYGYSSRVVDLIEFAGKKL
;
A
#
# COMPACT_ATOMS: atom_id res chain seq x y z
N LEU A 1 8.27 13.97 1.71
CA LEU A 1 8.44 13.86 0.23
C LEU A 1 7.99 15.13 -0.53
N LYS A 2 8.12 16.33 0.08
CA LYS A 2 7.66 17.59 -0.51
C LYS A 2 8.39 17.86 -1.85
N GLY A 3 7.62 18.17 -2.89
CA GLY A 3 8.14 18.46 -4.23
C GLY A 3 8.68 17.26 -5.01
N LYS A 4 8.47 16.03 -4.53
CA LYS A 4 9.00 14.80 -5.18
C LYS A 4 7.91 13.83 -5.64
N LEU A 5 6.65 14.16 -5.37
CA LEU A 5 5.50 13.31 -5.68
C LEU A 5 4.44 14.14 -6.39
N HIS A 6 3.88 13.55 -7.44
CA HIS A 6 2.71 14.01 -8.14
C HIS A 6 1.85 12.78 -8.46
N ALA A 7 0.54 12.94 -8.55
CA ALA A 7 -0.39 11.84 -8.78
C ALA A 7 -1.60 12.32 -9.58
N VAL A 8 -2.21 11.37 -10.29
CA VAL A 8 -3.52 11.50 -10.91
C VAL A 8 -4.39 10.32 -10.44
N ALA A 9 -5.70 10.43 -10.62
CA ALA A 9 -6.64 9.37 -10.33
C ALA A 9 -7.48 9.07 -11.56
N MET A 10 -7.71 7.78 -11.83
CA MET A 10 -8.62 7.32 -12.88
C MET A 10 -9.78 6.61 -12.20
N ARG A 11 -11.02 6.99 -12.58
CA ARG A 11 -12.23 6.34 -12.08
C ARG A 11 -12.56 5.17 -12.99
N VAL A 12 -12.91 4.04 -12.39
CA VAL A 12 -13.35 2.82 -13.06
C VAL A 12 -14.71 2.41 -12.50
N PRO A 13 -15.53 1.63 -13.24
CA PRO A 13 -16.87 1.26 -12.81
C PRO A 13 -16.86 0.10 -11.80
N THR A 14 -16.20 0.29 -10.65
CA THR A 14 -16.26 -0.59 -9.48
C THR A 14 -16.90 0.17 -8.31
N PRO A 15 -17.77 -0.47 -7.52
CA PRO A 15 -18.46 0.21 -6.43
C PRO A 15 -17.50 0.57 -5.28
N ASP A 16 -16.48 -0.26 -5.06
CA ASP A 16 -15.53 -0.12 -3.97
C ASP A 16 -14.19 -0.80 -4.33
N VAL A 17 -13.21 -0.60 -3.45
CA VAL A 17 -11.81 -0.98 -3.53
C VAL A 17 -11.09 -0.22 -4.65
N SER A 18 -9.93 0.29 -4.26
CA SER A 18 -9.04 1.08 -5.11
C SER A 18 -7.62 0.52 -5.06
N VAL A 19 -6.77 0.99 -5.96
CA VAL A 19 -5.37 0.57 -6.05
C VAL A 19 -4.47 1.76 -6.32
N VAL A 20 -3.29 1.75 -5.68
CA VAL A 20 -2.19 2.65 -5.98
C VAL A 20 -1.23 1.95 -6.92
N ASP A 21 -1.01 2.55 -8.09
CA ASP A 21 0.12 2.24 -8.98
C ASP A 21 1.22 3.28 -8.75
N PHE A 22 2.28 2.90 -8.04
CA PHE A 22 3.33 3.81 -7.61
C PHE A 22 4.64 3.55 -8.35
N VAL A 23 5.09 4.53 -9.12
CA VAL A 23 6.38 4.52 -9.83
C VAL A 23 7.33 5.52 -9.18
N ALA A 24 8.56 5.10 -8.89
CA ALA A 24 9.58 5.96 -8.31
C ALA A 24 11.00 5.61 -8.77
N GLU A 25 11.81 6.65 -8.97
CA GLU A 25 13.25 6.49 -9.11
C GLU A 25 13.92 6.53 -7.73
N LEU A 26 14.66 5.48 -7.40
CA LEU A 26 15.37 5.29 -6.15
C LEU A 26 16.81 5.81 -6.26
N LYS A 27 17.31 6.39 -5.17
CA LYS A 27 18.71 6.84 -5.09
C LYS A 27 19.71 5.69 -5.02
N THR A 28 19.27 4.54 -4.53
CA THR A 28 20.11 3.37 -4.30
C THR A 28 19.63 2.24 -5.18
N LYS A 29 20.58 1.54 -5.81
CA LYS A 29 20.28 0.36 -6.61
C LYS A 29 19.67 -0.74 -5.74
N THR A 30 18.70 -1.46 -6.27
CA THR A 30 17.99 -2.52 -5.53
C THR A 30 17.45 -3.59 -6.49
N THR A 31 16.78 -4.60 -5.95
CA THR A 31 16.12 -5.68 -6.68
C THR A 31 14.64 -5.77 -6.31
N VAL A 32 13.85 -6.53 -7.08
CA VAL A 32 12.46 -6.84 -6.74
C VAL A 32 12.38 -7.54 -5.37
N ASP A 33 13.26 -8.51 -5.13
CA ASP A 33 13.31 -9.26 -3.88
C ASP A 33 13.58 -8.34 -2.68
N ASP A 34 14.53 -7.41 -2.79
CA ASP A 34 14.84 -6.45 -1.73
C ASP A 34 13.63 -5.56 -1.39
N ILE A 35 12.88 -5.12 -2.40
CA ILE A 35 11.68 -4.30 -2.22
C ILE A 35 10.59 -5.11 -1.53
N ASN A 36 10.31 -6.31 -2.04
CA ASN A 36 9.32 -7.22 -1.47
C ASN A 36 9.65 -7.57 -0.02
N ASP A 37 10.91 -7.85 0.29
CA ASP A 37 11.39 -8.13 1.64
C ASP A 37 11.20 -6.95 2.59
N LYS A 38 11.42 -5.71 2.13
CA LYS A 38 11.20 -4.51 2.94
C LYS A 38 9.72 -4.35 3.30
N PHE A 39 8.81 -4.55 2.34
CA PHE A 39 7.37 -4.51 2.61
C PHE A 39 6.93 -5.65 3.53
N LYS A 40 7.43 -6.87 3.31
CA LYS A 40 7.17 -8.04 4.17
C LYS A 40 7.66 -7.86 5.61
N LYS A 41 8.83 -7.26 5.79
CA LYS A 41 9.37 -6.91 7.13
C LYS A 41 8.56 -5.81 7.78
N ALA A 42 8.15 -4.78 7.02
CA ALA A 42 7.35 -3.67 7.53
C ALA A 42 5.96 -4.14 8.00
N SER A 43 5.27 -4.98 7.21
CA SER A 43 3.95 -5.54 7.53
C SER A 43 3.96 -6.46 8.76
N ARG A 44 5.08 -7.10 9.05
CA ARG A 44 5.26 -7.92 10.27
C ARG A 44 5.77 -7.14 11.48
N GLY A 45 6.26 -5.91 11.25
CA GLY A 45 6.91 -5.07 12.24
C GLY A 45 6.09 -3.84 12.61
N LYS A 46 6.68 -2.66 12.44
CA LYS A 46 6.11 -1.38 12.89
C LYS A 46 4.80 -1.01 12.20
N LEU A 47 4.53 -1.58 11.02
CA LEU A 47 3.32 -1.31 10.25
C LEU A 47 2.33 -2.48 10.27
N ARG A 48 2.50 -3.42 11.21
CA ARG A 48 1.55 -4.51 11.42
C ARG A 48 0.17 -3.98 11.75
N GLY A 49 -0.85 -4.51 11.07
CA GLY A 49 -2.23 -4.04 11.14
C GLY A 49 -2.55 -2.85 10.22
N TYR A 50 -1.54 -2.20 9.65
CA TYR A 50 -1.72 -1.11 8.69
C TYR A 50 -1.32 -1.49 7.26
N ILE A 51 -0.23 -2.24 7.11
CA ILE A 51 0.21 -2.79 5.84
C ILE A 51 0.08 -4.31 5.88
N ARG A 52 -0.62 -4.88 4.90
CA ARG A 52 -0.60 -6.31 4.58
C ARG A 52 0.39 -6.53 3.43
N TYR A 53 1.11 -7.64 3.48
CA TYR A 53 1.91 -8.13 2.36
C TYR A 53 1.19 -9.33 1.75
N SER A 54 0.96 -9.34 0.45
CA SER A 54 0.33 -10.44 -0.28
C SER A 54 1.22 -10.93 -1.43
N ASP A 55 1.36 -12.24 -1.52
CA ASP A 55 1.88 -12.99 -2.67
C ASP A 55 0.76 -13.81 -3.36
N GLU A 56 -0.49 -13.63 -2.92
CA GLU A 56 -1.68 -14.24 -3.51
C GLU A 56 -2.13 -13.46 -4.76
N PRO A 57 -2.71 -14.12 -5.77
CA PRO A 57 -3.21 -13.48 -6.99
C PRO A 57 -4.57 -12.78 -6.74
N LEU A 58 -4.54 -11.70 -5.96
CA LEU A 58 -5.73 -10.97 -5.53
C LEU A 58 -6.37 -10.16 -6.66
N VAL A 59 -7.69 -9.98 -6.55
CA VAL A 59 -8.47 -8.98 -7.30
C VAL A 59 -9.19 -8.02 -6.33
N SER A 60 -9.80 -6.96 -6.86
CA SER A 60 -10.41 -5.92 -6.02
C SER A 60 -11.46 -6.46 -5.04
N SER A 61 -12.33 -7.38 -5.47
CA SER A 61 -13.38 -7.94 -4.63
C SER A 61 -12.88 -8.73 -3.43
N ASP A 62 -11.65 -9.25 -3.48
CA ASP A 62 -11.06 -10.02 -2.36
C ASP A 62 -10.73 -9.14 -1.16
N LEU A 63 -10.76 -7.81 -1.33
CA LEU A 63 -10.36 -6.83 -0.33
C LEU A 63 -11.51 -5.97 0.19
N ILE A 64 -12.76 -6.26 -0.20
CA ILE A 64 -13.92 -5.61 0.37
C ILE A 64 -13.99 -5.94 1.86
N GLY A 65 -14.02 -4.91 2.71
CA GLY A 65 -13.97 -5.03 4.16
C GLY A 65 -12.56 -5.21 4.73
N ASP A 66 -11.50 -5.15 3.92
CA ASP A 66 -10.13 -5.25 4.42
C ASP A 66 -9.79 -3.99 5.25
N THR A 67 -9.40 -4.20 6.49
CA THR A 67 -9.15 -3.11 7.45
C THR A 67 -7.77 -2.48 7.29
N HIS A 68 -6.87 -2.99 6.44
CA HIS A 68 -5.54 -2.44 6.26
C HIS A 68 -5.60 -1.14 5.45
N SER A 69 -4.62 -0.26 5.66
CA SER A 69 -4.46 0.95 4.84
C SER A 69 -3.85 0.67 3.49
N ALA A 70 -3.09 -0.42 3.38
CA ALA A 70 -2.49 -0.86 2.13
C ALA A 70 -2.24 -2.37 2.17
N THR A 71 -2.68 -3.06 1.14
CA THR A 71 -2.30 -4.45 0.86
C THR A 71 -1.32 -4.44 -0.31
N PHE A 72 -0.03 -4.57 0.02
CA PHE A 72 1.06 -4.60 -0.95
C PHE A 72 1.02 -5.89 -1.76
N ASP A 73 0.95 -5.74 -3.09
CA ASP A 73 0.90 -6.84 -4.05
C ASP A 73 2.31 -7.13 -4.57
N SER A 74 2.93 -8.16 -4.00
CA SER A 74 4.32 -8.50 -4.29
C SER A 74 4.53 -9.10 -5.67
N ALA A 75 3.49 -9.71 -6.25
CA ALA A 75 3.53 -10.29 -7.59
C ALA A 75 3.57 -9.21 -8.69
N LEU A 76 3.08 -8.01 -8.38
CA LEU A 76 3.04 -6.87 -9.30
C LEU A 76 4.21 -5.89 -9.14
N THR A 77 5.20 -6.22 -8.30
CA THR A 77 6.42 -5.41 -8.19
C THR A 77 7.30 -5.60 -9.42
N SER A 78 7.71 -4.49 -10.02
CA SER A 78 8.51 -4.49 -11.24
C SER A 78 9.57 -3.39 -11.22
N MET A 79 10.63 -3.60 -11.99
CA MET A 79 11.78 -2.71 -12.04
C MET A 79 12.22 -2.50 -13.49
N VAL A 80 12.61 -1.27 -13.82
CA VAL A 80 13.34 -0.94 -15.03
C VAL A 80 14.76 -0.56 -14.63
N GLY A 81 15.75 -1.29 -15.16
CA GLY A 81 17.14 -1.15 -14.73
C GLY A 81 17.32 -1.53 -13.26
N THR A 82 18.04 -0.72 -12.49
CA THR A 82 18.38 -1.02 -11.09
C THR A 82 17.80 -0.03 -10.08
N ASN A 83 17.08 0.99 -10.53
CA ASN A 83 16.63 2.09 -9.67
C ASN A 83 15.23 2.65 -10.00
N LEU A 84 14.61 2.33 -11.13
CA LEU A 84 13.22 2.74 -11.41
C LEU A 84 12.28 1.60 -11.02
N VAL A 85 11.54 1.77 -9.93
CA VAL A 85 10.64 0.76 -9.38
C VAL A 85 9.18 1.13 -9.63
N LYS A 86 8.35 0.13 -9.90
CA LYS A 86 6.90 0.19 -9.82
C LYS A 86 6.41 -0.81 -8.78
N VAL A 87 5.56 -0.35 -7.87
CA VAL A 87 4.89 -1.19 -6.87
C VAL A 87 3.38 -0.95 -6.91
N ILE A 88 2.62 -1.98 -6.57
CA ILE A 88 1.17 -1.94 -6.47
C ILE A 88 0.75 -2.16 -5.03
N ALA A 89 -0.21 -1.36 -4.55
CA ALA A 89 -0.86 -1.58 -3.27
C ALA A 89 -2.35 -1.32 -3.37
N TRP A 90 -3.14 -2.32 -3.00
CA TRP A 90 -4.59 -2.22 -2.92
C TRP A 90 -5.02 -1.58 -1.61
N TYR A 91 -6.23 -1.00 -1.59
CA TYR A 91 -6.86 -0.54 -0.37
C TYR A 91 -8.38 -0.49 -0.56
N ASP A 92 -9.09 -0.93 0.46
CA ASP A 92 -10.50 -0.60 0.60
C ASP A 92 -10.59 0.88 0.99
N ASN A 93 -11.12 1.70 0.06
CA ASN A 93 -11.20 3.14 0.25
C ASN A 93 -12.28 3.55 1.26
N GLU A 94 -13.24 2.68 1.58
CA GLU A 94 -14.25 2.93 2.60
C GLU A 94 -13.82 2.36 3.94
N TYR A 95 -13.53 1.06 4.00
CA TYR A 95 -13.32 0.29 5.23
C TYR A 95 -11.94 0.49 5.84
N GLY A 96 -10.89 0.41 5.01
CA GLY A 96 -9.51 0.65 5.43
C GLY A 96 -9.32 2.07 5.95
N TYR A 97 -9.93 3.06 5.29
CA TYR A 97 -9.92 4.45 5.73
C TYR A 97 -10.71 4.66 7.03
N SER A 98 -11.94 4.16 7.09
CA SER A 98 -12.79 4.25 8.30
C SER A 98 -12.09 3.65 9.53
N SER A 99 -11.40 2.52 9.35
CA SER A 99 -10.62 1.89 10.41
C SER A 99 -9.50 2.82 10.93
N ARG A 100 -8.82 3.57 10.05
CA ARG A 100 -7.79 4.55 10.48
C ARG A 100 -8.37 5.76 11.20
N VAL A 101 -9.59 6.18 10.86
CA VAL A 101 -10.28 7.25 11.59
C VAL A 101 -10.54 6.82 13.02
N VAL A 102 -11.02 5.59 13.24
CA VAL A 102 -11.21 5.02 14.58
C VAL A 102 -9.88 4.96 15.33
N ASP A 103 -8.82 4.42 14.71
CA ASP A 103 -7.49 4.33 15.33
C ASP A 103 -6.96 5.72 15.76
N LEU A 104 -7.19 6.75 14.95
CA LEU A 104 -6.75 8.11 15.25
C LEU A 104 -7.53 8.70 16.43
N ILE A 105 -8.84 8.47 16.50
CA ILE A 105 -9.68 8.91 17.62
C ILE A 105 -9.21 8.24 18.92
N GLU A 106 -8.97 6.93 18.91
CA GLU A 106 -8.44 6.22 20.08
C GLU A 106 -7.07 6.76 20.51
N PHE A 107 -6.19 7.04 19.55
CA PHE A 107 -4.88 7.62 19.83
C PHE A 107 -5.00 8.99 20.48
N ALA A 108 -5.85 9.87 19.93
CA ALA A 108 -6.09 11.20 20.49
C ALA A 108 -6.71 11.11 21.89
N GLY A 109 -7.69 10.23 22.09
CA GLY A 109 -8.33 10.01 23.38
C GLY A 109 -7.36 9.54 24.47
N LYS A 110 -6.36 8.72 24.13
CA LYS A 110 -5.29 8.30 25.06
C LYS A 110 -4.28 9.41 25.41
N LYS A 111 -4.36 10.56 24.74
CA LYS A 111 -3.46 11.71 24.90
C LYS A 111 -4.13 12.91 25.59
N LEU A 112 -5.44 12.85 25.80
CA LEU A 112 -6.21 13.79 26.61
C LEU A 112 -6.11 13.39 28.10
#